data_AF-A0A2S2QSP5-F1
#
_entry.id   AF-A0A2S2QSP5-F1
#
_cell.length_a   1.000
_cell.length_b   1.000
_cell.length_c   1.000
_cell.angle_alpha   90.00
_cell.angle_beta   90.00
_cell.angle_gamma   90.00
#
_symmetry.space_group_name_H-M   'P 1'
#
loop_
_entity.id
_entity.type
_entity.pdbx_description
1 polymer ?
#
loop_
_entity_poly.entity_id
_entity_poly.type
_entity_poly.pdbx_seq_one_letter_code
_entity_poly.pdbx_strand_id
1 'polypeptide(L)'
;MAFNEKNSNDNLKESIRRWGVIKGKLTRFCTFFNGFLKNDKRNFTELKLRCDKLNALYDEFDAVQTEIEEFDDFADQQSERTMFENDFFSIQAAASEESENHRLINVPTSTQIYQ
;
A
#
# COMPACT_ATOMS: atom_id res chain seq x y z
N MET A 1 -27.91 13.49 26.30
CA MET A 1 -27.32 13.69 24.96
C MET A 1 -25.79 13.57 24.95
N ALA A 2 -25.05 14.07 25.95
CA ALA A 2 -23.57 14.04 25.99
C ALA A 2 -22.88 12.65 25.93
N PHE A 3 -23.55 11.54 26.25
CA PHE A 3 -22.94 10.21 26.25
C PHE A 3 -22.70 9.67 24.83
N ASN A 4 -23.56 10.03 23.86
CA ASN A 4 -23.40 9.60 22.47
C ASN A 4 -22.31 10.41 21.74
N GLU A 5 -22.23 11.73 21.97
CA GLU A 5 -21.20 12.58 21.34
C GLU A 5 -19.78 12.21 21.79
N LYS A 6 -19.59 11.83 23.06
CA LYS A 6 -18.27 11.45 23.57
C LYS A 6 -17.74 10.17 22.91
N ASN A 7 -18.58 9.15 22.77
CA ASN A 7 -18.19 7.89 22.13
C ASN A 7 -17.87 8.07 20.64
N SER A 8 -18.64 8.90 19.92
CA SER A 8 -18.36 9.22 18.52
C SER A 8 -17.00 9.93 18.34
N ASN A 9 -16.66 10.83 19.25
CA ASN A 9 -15.38 11.57 19.20
C ASN A 9 -14.17 10.66 19.48
N ASP A 10 -14.32 9.71 20.40
CA ASP A 10 -13.27 8.74 20.71
C ASP A 10 -13.07 7.72 19.57
N ASN A 11 -14.15 7.31 18.89
CA ASN A 11 -14.07 6.46 17.69
C ASN A 11 -13.34 7.16 16.54
N LEU A 12 -13.68 8.42 16.24
CA LEU A 12 -13.01 9.20 15.20
C LEU A 12 -11.50 9.34 15.46
N LYS A 13 -11.10 9.63 16.71
CA LYS A 13 -9.67 9.71 17.07
C LYS A 13 -8.94 8.40 16.85
N GLU A 14 -9.59 7.28 17.16
CA GLU A 14 -9.01 5.96 16.93
C GLU A 14 -8.86 5.65 15.44
N SER A 15 -9.84 5.98 14.61
CA SER A 15 -9.75 5.82 13.15
C SER A 15 -8.65 6.72 12.56
N ILE A 16 -8.52 7.98 13.00
CA ILE A 16 -7.39 8.86 12.61
C ILE A 16 -6.03 8.28 13.05
N ARG A 17 -5.96 7.64 14.22
CA ARG A 17 -4.73 7.00 14.69
C ARG A 17 -4.38 5.80 13.80
N ARG A 18 -5.35 4.94 13.48
CA ARG A 18 -5.19 3.82 12.53
C ARG A 18 -4.76 4.31 11.14
N TRP A 19 -5.34 5.43 10.70
CA TRP A 19 -4.99 6.11 9.46
C TRP A 19 -3.51 6.49 9.39
N GLY A 20 -2.99 7.10 10.46
CA GLY A 20 -1.56 7.41 10.59
C GLY A 20 -0.66 6.17 10.52
N VAL A 21 -1.09 5.04 11.09
CA VAL A 21 -0.36 3.77 11.04
C VAL A 21 -0.28 3.22 9.60
N ILE A 22 -1.38 3.28 8.86
CA ILE A 22 -1.47 2.85 7.45
C ILE A 22 -0.53 3.68 6.57
N LYS A 23 -0.57 5.02 6.70
CA LYS A 23 0.38 5.91 6.00
C LYS A 23 1.83 5.54 6.30
N GLY A 24 2.15 5.28 7.57
CA GLY A 24 3.47 4.82 7.96
C GLY A 24 3.88 3.46 7.36
N LYS A 25 2.94 2.53 7.17
CA LYS A 25 3.20 1.25 6.48
C LYS A 25 3.54 1.49 5.00
N LEU A 26 2.79 2.34 4.30
CA LEU A 26 3.06 2.71 2.92
C LEU A 26 4.44 3.38 2.78
N THR A 27 4.76 4.37 3.62
CA THR A 27 6.08 5.03 3.61
C THR A 27 7.22 4.03 3.78
N ARG A 28 7.10 3.07 4.71
CA ARG A 28 8.13 2.03 4.91
C ARG A 28 8.30 1.13 3.68
N PHE A 29 7.21 0.83 2.97
CA PHE A 29 7.29 0.10 1.71
C PHE A 29 8.02 0.93 0.64
N CYS A 30 7.68 2.21 0.48
CA CYS A 30 8.36 3.10 -0.46
C CYS A 30 9.86 3.20 -0.16
N THR A 31 10.25 3.36 1.11
CA THR A 31 11.67 3.37 1.51
C THR A 31 12.37 2.06 1.16
N PHE A 32 11.73 0.92 1.44
CA PHE A 32 12.25 -0.38 1.06
C PHE A 32 12.43 -0.50 -0.46
N PHE A 33 11.41 -0.16 -1.25
CA PHE A 33 11.45 -0.32 -2.70
C PHE A 33 12.52 0.58 -3.33
N ASN A 34 12.66 1.81 -2.87
CA ASN A 34 13.73 2.70 -3.30
C ASN A 34 15.13 2.17 -2.96
N GLY A 35 15.29 1.50 -1.81
CA GLY A 35 16.52 0.80 -1.46
C GLY A 35 16.76 -0.45 -2.31
N PHE A 36 15.69 -1.20 -2.59
CA PHE A 36 15.70 -2.38 -3.46
C PHE A 36 16.18 -2.04 -4.87
N LEU A 37 15.68 -0.95 -5.48
CA LEU A 37 16.07 -0.52 -6.82
C LEU A 37 17.55 -0.14 -6.93
N LYS A 38 18.16 0.33 -5.84
CA LYS A 38 19.57 0.76 -5.79
C LYS A 38 20.53 -0.37 -5.40
N ASN A 39 20.02 -1.54 -5.06
CA ASN A 39 20.83 -2.66 -4.59
C ASN A 39 21.16 -3.58 -5.78
N ASP A 40 22.43 -3.94 -5.99
CA ASP A 40 22.82 -4.87 -7.06
C ASP A 40 22.37 -6.31 -6.76
N LYS A 41 22.24 -6.68 -5.48
CA LYS A 41 21.83 -8.02 -5.01
C LYS A 41 20.37 -8.01 -4.58
N ARG A 42 19.49 -7.75 -5.55
CA ARG A 42 18.04 -7.64 -5.32
C ARG A 42 17.43 -8.97 -4.93
N ASN A 43 16.70 -9.00 -3.81
CA ASN A 43 15.95 -10.17 -3.36
C ASN A 43 14.49 -10.11 -3.83
N PHE A 44 14.22 -10.66 -5.01
CA PHE A 44 12.88 -10.67 -5.60
C PHE A 44 11.86 -11.50 -4.83
N THR A 45 12.31 -12.46 -4.02
CA THR A 45 11.40 -13.20 -3.13
C THR A 45 10.88 -12.29 -2.02
N GLU A 46 11.75 -11.47 -1.43
CA GLU A 46 11.34 -10.48 -0.43
C GLU A 46 10.42 -9.40 -1.04
N LEU A 47 10.73 -8.91 -2.24
CA LEU A 47 9.89 -7.94 -2.94
C LEU A 47 8.46 -8.48 -3.09
N LYS A 48 8.32 -9.72 -3.59
CA LYS A 48 7.01 -10.37 -3.76
C LYS A 48 6.24 -10.47 -2.44
N LEU A 49 6.87 -10.97 -1.38
CA LEU A 49 6.23 -11.09 -0.06
C LEU A 49 5.78 -9.74 0.51
N ARG A 50 6.52 -8.66 0.24
CA ARG A 50 6.14 -7.32 0.67
C ARG A 50 5.02 -6.73 -0.20
N CYS A 51 4.99 -7.02 -1.51
CA CYS A 51 3.86 -6.66 -2.37
C CYS A 51 2.57 -7.34 -1.90
N ASP A 52 2.61 -8.64 -1.57
CA ASP A 52 1.45 -9.36 -1.06
C ASP A 52 0.91 -8.73 0.23
N LYS A 53 1.80 -8.28 1.12
CA LYS A 53 1.42 -7.52 2.32
C LYS A 53 0.88 -6.12 2.01
N LEU A 54 1.40 -5.47 0.97
CA LEU A 54 0.93 -4.16 0.53
C LEU A 54 -0.50 -4.24 -0.02
N ASN A 55 -0.86 -5.32 -0.73
CA ASN A 55 -2.22 -5.52 -1.23
C ASN A 55 -3.26 -5.50 -0.10
N ALA A 56 -2.99 -6.21 1.01
CA ALA A 56 -3.87 -6.23 2.18
C ALA A 56 -3.95 -4.87 2.91
N LEU A 57 -2.98 -3.97 2.70
CA LEU A 57 -2.99 -2.64 3.29
C LEU A 57 -4.09 -1.75 2.68
N TYR A 58 -4.45 -1.98 1.40
CA TYR A 58 -5.49 -1.21 0.73
C TYR A 58 -6.87 -1.46 1.35
N ASP A 59 -7.19 -2.72 1.64
CA ASP A 59 -8.46 -3.06 2.29
C ASP A 59 -8.54 -2.48 3.71
N GLU A 60 -7.41 -2.45 4.43
CA GLU A 60 -7.30 -1.81 5.75
C GLU A 60 -7.46 -0.28 5.66
N PHE A 61 -6.90 0.32 4.60
CA PHE A 61 -7.08 1.72 4.23
C PHE A 61 -8.55 2.04 4.03
N ASP A 62 -9.22 1.31 3.13
CA ASP A 62 -10.57 1.65 2.69
C ASP A 62 -11.56 1.58 3.85
N ALA A 63 -11.45 0.55 4.68
CA ALA A 63 -12.25 0.41 5.89
C ALA A 63 -12.04 1.58 6.87
N VAL A 64 -10.78 1.97 7.14
CA VAL A 64 -10.48 3.08 8.06
C VAL A 64 -10.96 4.42 7.50
N GLN A 65 -10.79 4.65 6.20
CA GLN A 65 -11.21 5.89 5.57
C GLN A 65 -12.73 6.01 5.54
N THR A 66 -13.47 4.92 5.27
CA THR A 66 -14.93 4.91 5.39
C THR A 66 -15.39 5.20 6.82
N GLU A 67 -14.74 4.61 7.85
CA GLU A 67 -15.04 4.94 9.24
C GLU A 67 -14.84 6.42 9.55
N ILE A 68 -13.83 7.09 8.97
CA ILE A 68 -13.59 8.52 9.17
C ILE A 68 -14.66 9.36 8.48
N GLU A 69 -14.99 9.02 7.23
CA GLU A 69 -16.00 9.71 6.41
C GLU A 69 -17.41 9.63 7.02
N GLU A 70 -17.71 8.61 7.83
CA GLU A 70 -18.96 8.53 8.61
C GLU A 70 -19.11 9.65 9.65
N PHE A 71 -18.00 10.26 10.09
CA PHE A 71 -18.00 11.34 11.09
C PHE A 71 -17.63 12.70 10.52
N ASP A 72 -17.02 12.76 9.34
CA ASP A 72 -16.40 13.96 8.77
C ASP A 72 -16.66 14.03 7.25
N ASP A 73 -17.71 14.75 6.86
CA ASP A 73 -18.17 14.86 5.47
C ASP A 73 -17.59 16.14 4.83
N PHE A 74 -16.31 16.12 4.46
CA PHE A 74 -15.63 17.27 3.86
C PHE A 74 -14.76 16.90 2.66
N ALA A 75 -14.63 17.88 1.74
CA ALA A 75 -13.77 17.80 0.56
C ALA A 75 -12.31 17.42 0.87
N ASP A 76 -11.85 17.72 2.08
CA ASP A 76 -10.51 17.38 2.57
C ASP A 76 -10.32 15.85 2.69
N GLN A 77 -11.33 15.10 3.15
CA GLN A 77 -11.26 13.63 3.24
C GLN A 77 -11.17 13.00 1.84
N GLN A 78 -11.95 13.49 0.88
CA GLN A 78 -11.87 13.02 -0.50
C GLN A 78 -10.50 13.34 -1.13
N SER A 79 -9.92 14.50 -0.79
CA SER A 79 -8.57 14.86 -1.23
C SER A 79 -7.51 13.94 -0.62
N GLU A 80 -7.58 13.66 0.68
CA GLU A 80 -6.69 12.72 1.36
C GLU A 80 -6.78 11.30 0.77
N ARG A 81 -8.00 10.79 0.56
CA ARG A 81 -8.26 9.50 -0.10
C ARG A 81 -7.59 9.44 -1.45
N THR A 82 -7.86 10.43 -2.30
CA THR A 82 -7.30 10.49 -3.66
C THR A 82 -5.77 10.55 -3.65
N MET A 83 -5.19 11.34 -2.75
CA MET A 83 -3.72 11.44 -2.63
C MET A 83 -3.11 10.11 -2.21
N PHE A 84 -3.70 9.43 -1.21
CA PHE A 84 -3.21 8.13 -0.78
C PHE A 84 -3.35 7.07 -1.86
N GLU A 85 -4.50 6.98 -2.54
CA GLU A 85 -4.73 6.02 -3.63
C GLU A 85 -3.70 6.18 -4.75
N ASN A 86 -3.42 7.43 -5.15
CA ASN A 86 -2.39 7.72 -6.14
C ASN A 86 -1.01 7.23 -5.69
N ASP A 87 -0.59 7.55 -4.46
CA ASP A 87 0.70 7.13 -3.92
C ASP A 87 0.79 5.59 -3.82
N PHE A 88 -0.29 4.97 -3.33
CA PHE A 88 -0.40 3.52 -3.16
C PHE A 88 -0.29 2.78 -4.49
N PHE A 89 -1.15 3.12 -5.45
CA PHE A 89 -1.18 2.42 -6.74
C PHE A 89 0.07 2.71 -7.56
N SER A 90 0.63 3.92 -7.47
CA SER A 90 1.90 4.25 -8.13
C SER A 90 3.03 3.33 -7.66
N ILE A 91 3.24 3.19 -6.35
CA ILE A 91 4.34 2.37 -5.83
C ILE A 91 4.08 0.87 -6.01
N GLN A 92 2.83 0.43 -5.88
CA GLN A 92 2.44 -0.96 -6.08
C GLN A 92 2.63 -1.39 -7.53
N ALA A 93 2.24 -0.54 -8.50
CA ALA A 93 2.46 -0.80 -9.91
C ALA A 93 3.95 -0.92 -10.24
N ALA A 94 4.77 0.04 -9.77
CA ALA A 94 6.21 0.01 -10.00
C ALA A 94 6.88 -1.26 -9.41
N ALA A 95 6.48 -1.68 -8.22
CA ALA A 95 7.00 -2.89 -7.59
C ALA A 95 6.56 -4.17 -8.30
N SER A 96 5.33 -4.19 -8.83
CA SER A 96 4.77 -5.31 -9.59
C SER A 96 5.45 -5.45 -10.95
N GLU A 97 5.64 -4.35 -11.66
CA GLU A 97 6.35 -4.30 -12.93
C GLU A 97 7.81 -4.78 -12.78
N GLU A 98 8.51 -4.32 -11.74
CA GLU A 98 9.87 -4.76 -11.47
C GLU A 98 9.95 -6.27 -11.18
N SER A 99 8.98 -6.81 -10.45
CA SER A 99 8.89 -8.25 -10.17
C SER A 99 8.65 -9.06 -11.45
N GLU A 100 7.79 -8.56 -12.33
CA GLU A 100 7.45 -9.22 -13.60
C GLU A 100 8.62 -9.16 -14.60
N ASN A 101 9.30 -8.01 -14.71
CA ASN A 101 10.48 -7.86 -15.55
C ASN A 101 11.58 -8.87 -15.17
N HIS A 102 11.82 -9.05 -13.87
CA HIS A 102 12.73 -10.08 -13.40
C HIS A 102 12.27 -11.50 -13.75
N ARG A 103 10.97 -11.78 -13.68
CA ARG A 103 10.42 -13.08 -14.06
C ARG A 103 10.68 -13.38 -15.54
N LEU A 104 10.42 -12.41 -16.43
CA LEU A 104 10.56 -12.55 -17.88
C LEU A 104 12.01 -12.73 -18.32
N ILE A 105 12.95 -11.99 -17.73
CA ILE A 105 14.39 -12.11 -18.05
C ILE A 105 14.96 -13.47 -17.63
N ASN A 106 14.43 -14.05 -16.54
CA ASN A 106 14.94 -15.29 -15.96
C ASN A 106 14.13 -16.54 -16.34
N VAL A 107 13.23 -16.45 -17.34
CA VAL A 107 12.62 -17.65 -17.91
C VAL A 107 13.72 -18.43 -18.64
N PRO A 108 13.98 -19.71 -18.29
CA PRO A 108 14.92 -20.52 -19.05
C PRO A 108 14.36 -20.71 -20.45
N THR A 109 15.06 -20.20 -21.47
CA THR A 109 14.75 -20.43 -22.89
C THR A 109 14.84 -21.93 -23.19
N SER A 110 13.75 -22.65 -22.94
CA SER A 110 13.58 -24.01 -23.42
C SER A 110 13.17 -23.90 -24.87
N THR A 111 14.10 -24.13 -25.80
CA THR A 111 13.94 -24.85 -27.10
C THR A 111 14.95 -24.33 -28.14
N GLN A 112 16.18 -24.82 -28.03
CA GLN A 112 17.03 -25.25 -29.14
C GLN A 112 17.68 -26.53 -28.57
N ILE A 113 17.66 -27.73 -29.13
CA ILE A 113 17.92 -28.19 -30.49
C ILE A 113 17.42 -29.65 -30.53
N TYR A 114 16.67 -30.04 -31.57
CA TYR A 114 16.78 -31.41 -32.09
C TYR A 114 17.26 -31.27 -33.54
N GLN A 115 18.58 -31.39 -33.71
CA GLN A 115 19.23 -31.76 -34.96
C GLN A 115 19.42 -33.27 -34.93
#